data_AF-K1S9K9-F1
#
_entry.id   AF-K1S9K9-F1
#
_cell.length_a   1.000
_cell.length_b   1.000
_cell.length_c   1.000
_cell.angle_alpha   90.00
_cell.angle_beta   90.00
_cell.angle_gamma   90.00
#
_symmetry.space_group_name_H-M   'P 1'
#
loop_
_entity.id
_entity.type
_entity.pdbx_description
1 polymer ?
#
loop_
_entity_poly.entity_id
_entity_poly.type
_entity_poly.pdbx_seq_one_letter_code
_entity_poly.pdbx_strand_id
1 'polypeptide(L)'
;MSNITFDMPIDRTVTVITDGRNITNIVFDMNIPDRPDPICEKAKEQFLAYFDGRLKEFSLPYDISGIGTPFFRSILTAVQKIPYGERVTYMQT
;
A
#
# COMPACT_ATOMS: atom_id res chain seq x y z
N MET A 1 -12.46 -5.23 -10.40
CA MET A 1 -11.44 -4.34 -9.81
C MET A 1 -12.17 -3.16 -9.22
N SER A 2 -11.91 -2.89 -7.94
CA SER A 2 -12.47 -1.78 -7.18
C SER A 2 -11.33 -0.80 -6.89
N ASN A 3 -11.66 0.47 -6.67
CA ASN A 3 -10.66 1.49 -6.37
C ASN A 3 -11.26 2.63 -5.55
N ILE A 4 -10.37 3.33 -4.85
CA ILE A 4 -10.65 4.60 -4.21
C ILE A 4 -9.48 5.55 -4.41
N THR A 5 -9.77 6.79 -4.77
CA THR A 5 -8.82 7.90 -4.83
C THR A 5 -9.06 8.85 -3.65
N PHE A 6 -7.99 9.31 -3.00
CA PHE A 6 -8.08 10.31 -1.93
C PHE A 6 -6.81 11.14 -1.81
N ASP A 7 -6.96 12.35 -1.27
CA ASP A 7 -5.85 13.26 -0.99
C ASP A 7 -5.06 12.79 0.23
N MET A 8 -3.74 12.85 0.12
CA MET A 8 -2.81 12.62 1.24
C MET A 8 -2.28 13.95 1.80
N PRO A 9 -1.86 14.00 3.08
CA PRO A 9 -1.21 15.17 3.71
C PRO A 9 0.19 15.54 3.16
N ILE A 10 0.48 15.17 1.92
CA ILE A 10 1.74 15.42 1.20
C ILE A 10 1.48 16.09 -0.16
N ASP A 11 0.33 16.75 -0.30
CA ASP A 11 -0.13 17.44 -1.52
C ASP A 11 -0.16 16.54 -2.77
N ARG A 12 -0.49 15.26 -2.59
CA ARG A 12 -0.64 14.28 -3.67
C ARG A 12 -1.88 13.43 -3.47
N THR A 13 -2.43 12.92 -4.57
CA THR A 13 -3.50 11.92 -4.50
C THR A 13 -2.90 10.52 -4.54
N VAL A 14 -3.55 9.61 -3.83
CA VAL A 14 -3.27 8.17 -3.96
C VAL A 14 -4.53 7.47 -4.43
N THR A 15 -4.33 6.47 -5.29
CA THR A 15 -5.36 5.54 -5.72
C THR A 15 -4.98 4.14 -5.29
N VAL A 16 -5.83 3.53 -4.46
CA VAL A 16 -5.69 2.15 -4.02
C VAL A 16 -6.61 1.28 -4.86
N ILE A 17 -6.07 0.24 -5.48
CA ILE A 17 -6.80 -0.68 -6.36
C ILE A 17 -6.80 -2.08 -5.73
N THR A 18 -7.97 -2.71 -5.77
CA THR A 18 -8.20 -4.04 -5.20
C THR A 18 -8.89 -4.97 -6.20
N ASP A 19 -8.70 -6.28 -6.02
CA ASP A 19 -9.44 -7.33 -6.71
C ASP A 19 -10.70 -7.81 -5.95
N GLY A 20 -11.02 -7.16 -4.82
CA GLY A 20 -12.07 -7.54 -3.88
C GLY A 20 -11.61 -8.47 -2.74
N ARG A 21 -10.36 -8.94 -2.76
CA ARG A 21 -9.75 -9.76 -1.70
C ARG A 21 -8.44 -9.18 -1.19
N ASN A 22 -7.63 -8.65 -2.10
CA ASN A 22 -6.30 -8.10 -1.82
C ASN A 22 -6.12 -6.75 -2.50
N ILE A 23 -5.26 -5.91 -1.92
CA ILE A 23 -4.70 -4.74 -2.60
C ILE A 23 -3.73 -5.25 -3.65
N THR A 24 -3.92 -4.83 -4.89
CA THR A 24 -3.06 -5.19 -6.02
C THR A 24 -2.12 -4.05 -6.37
N ASN A 25 -2.60 -2.80 -6.29
CA ASN A 25 -1.82 -1.63 -6.68
C ASN A 25 -2.11 -0.44 -5.76
N ILE A 26 -1.07 0.36 -5.54
CA ILE A 26 -1.14 1.69 -4.92
C ILE A 26 -0.41 2.62 -5.89
N VAL A 27 -1.10 3.65 -6.39
CA VAL A 27 -0.58 4.53 -7.44
C VAL A 27 -0.78 5.98 -7.03
N PHE A 28 0.23 6.83 -7.24
CA PHE A 28 0.17 8.26 -6.96
C PHE A 28 -0.25 9.05 -8.20
N ASP A 29 -1.01 10.12 -7.98
CA ASP A 29 -1.43 11.10 -9.00
C ASP A 29 -2.14 10.49 -10.22
N MET A 30 -2.87 9.40 -10.00
CA MET A 30 -3.67 8.72 -11.01
C MET A 30 -5.13 8.76 -10.60
N ASN A 31 -5.89 9.72 -11.14
CA ASN A 31 -7.30 9.88 -10.82
C ASN A 31 -8.15 8.97 -11.71
N ILE A 32 -8.80 7.99 -11.09
CA ILE A 32 -9.70 7.03 -11.74
C ILE A 32 -11.07 7.18 -11.07
N PRO A 33 -12.21 7.07 -11.79
CA PRO A 33 -13.52 7.11 -11.15
C PRO A 33 -13.64 6.10 -10.01
N ASP A 34 -14.12 6.56 -8.85
CA ASP A 34 -14.21 5.73 -7.65
C ASP A 34 -15.23 4.60 -7.80
N ARG A 35 -14.82 3.42 -7.36
CA ARG A 35 -15.68 2.25 -7.22
C ARG A 35 -15.21 1.46 -6.00
N PRO A 36 -15.45 1.98 -4.78
CA PRO A 36 -14.84 1.42 -3.58
C PRO A 36 -15.48 0.10 -3.18
N ASP A 37 -14.68 -0.75 -2.54
CA ASP A 37 -15.13 -1.91 -1.78
C ASP A 37 -14.71 -1.77 -0.30
N PRO A 38 -15.07 -2.71 0.59
CA PRO A 38 -14.70 -2.61 2.00
C PRO A 38 -13.18 -2.58 2.27
N ILE A 39 -12.35 -3.10 1.37
CA ILE A 39 -10.89 -3.05 1.51
C ILE A 39 -10.39 -1.66 1.13
N CYS A 40 -10.96 -1.03 0.09
CA CYS A 40 -10.66 0.36 -0.28
C CYS A 40 -10.89 1.32 0.89
N GLU A 41 -12.04 1.22 1.57
CA GLU A 41 -12.36 2.09 2.69
C GLU A 41 -11.39 1.89 3.87
N LYS A 42 -11.09 0.63 4.22
CA LYS A 42 -10.09 0.30 5.25
C LYS A 42 -8.70 0.81 4.88
N ALA A 43 -8.32 0.74 3.62
CA ALA A 43 -7.05 1.27 3.15
C ALA A 43 -7.01 2.78 3.37
N LYS A 44 -8.01 3.51 2.89
CA LYS A 44 -8.12 4.97 3.10
C LYS A 44 -8.03 5.35 4.58
N GLU A 45 -8.78 4.68 5.44
CA GLU A 45 -8.73 4.90 6.89
C GLU A 45 -7.32 4.73 7.46
N GLN A 46 -6.65 3.63 7.12
CA GLN A 46 -5.31 3.35 7.63
C GLN A 46 -4.25 4.30 7.08
N PHE A 47 -4.34 4.69 5.80
CA PHE A 47 -3.45 5.70 5.23
C PHE A 47 -3.57 7.04 5.96
N LEU A 48 -4.79 7.51 6.20
CA LEU A 48 -5.01 8.75 6.95
C LEU A 48 -4.50 8.63 8.40
N ALA A 49 -4.78 7.51 9.07
CA ALA A 49 -4.26 7.27 10.42
C ALA A 49 -2.73 7.19 10.49
N TYR A 50 -2.07 6.69 9.44
CA TYR A 50 -0.62 6.66 9.32
C TYR A 50 -0.03 8.08 9.24
N PHE A 51 -0.59 8.93 8.37
CA PHE A 51 -0.13 10.32 8.27
C PHE A 51 -0.46 11.16 9.52
N ASP A 52 -1.53 10.83 10.24
CA ASP A 52 -1.82 11.41 11.57
C ASP A 52 -0.88 10.91 12.68
N GLY A 53 0.03 9.97 12.38
CA GLY A 53 0.93 9.35 13.35
C GLY A 53 0.25 8.37 14.33
N ARG A 54 -1.03 8.04 14.11
CA ARG A 54 -1.84 7.12 14.93
C ARG A 54 -1.64 5.65 14.55
N LEU A 55 -1.15 5.38 13.34
CA LEU A 55 -0.87 4.04 12.83
C LEU A 55 0.61 3.92 12.45
N LYS A 56 1.27 2.84 12.88
CA LYS A 56 2.66 2.53 12.50
C LYS A 56 2.78 1.24 11.66
N GLU A 57 1.77 0.38 11.72
CA GLU A 57 1.73 -0.90 11.04
C GLU A 57 0.40 -1.05 10.32
N PHE A 58 0.44 -1.40 9.03
CA PHE A 58 -0.75 -1.60 8.22
C PHE A 58 -1.27 -3.03 8.37
N SER A 59 -2.58 -3.15 8.54
CA SER A 59 -3.30 -4.44 8.53
C SER A 59 -4.27 -4.45 7.36
N LEU A 60 -3.71 -4.64 6.16
CA LEU A 60 -4.45 -4.69 4.90
C LEU A 60 -4.08 -5.97 4.14
N PRO A 61 -5.03 -6.64 3.49
CA PRO A 61 -4.74 -7.84 2.73
C PRO A 61 -3.99 -7.47 1.45
N TYR A 62 -2.86 -8.14 1.21
CA TYR A 62 -2.10 -8.08 -0.03
C TYR A 62 -1.48 -9.45 -0.32
N ASP A 63 -1.23 -9.75 -1.58
CA ASP A 63 -0.59 -10.99 -2.00
C ASP A 63 0.56 -10.70 -2.97
N ILE A 64 1.79 -10.97 -2.53
CA ILE A 64 2.99 -10.83 -3.36
C ILE A 64 3.42 -12.13 -4.03
N SER A 65 2.76 -13.26 -3.77
CA SER A 65 3.18 -14.59 -4.23
C SER A 65 3.21 -14.72 -5.76
N GLY A 66 2.29 -14.02 -6.44
CA GLY A 66 2.21 -13.96 -7.90
C GLY A 66 3.02 -12.84 -8.55
N ILE A 67 3.70 -11.97 -7.79
CA ILE A 67 4.33 -10.77 -8.34
C ILE A 67 5.76 -11.08 -8.81
N GLY A 68 6.07 -10.74 -10.06
CA GLY A 68 7.43 -10.69 -10.60
C GLY A 68 8.20 -12.01 -10.57
N THR A 69 9.53 -11.91 -10.54
CA THR A 69 10.44 -13.07 -10.45
C THR A 69 10.64 -13.50 -8.99
N PRO A 70 11.16 -14.72 -8.73
CA PRO A 70 11.53 -15.14 -7.37
C PRO A 70 12.46 -14.14 -6.67
N PHE A 71 13.39 -13.53 -7.41
CA PHE A 71 14.28 -12.48 -6.89
C PHE A 71 13.52 -11.22 -6.47
N PHE A 72 12.55 -10.77 -7.27
CA PHE A 72 11.72 -9.62 -6.90
C PHE A 72 10.90 -9.89 -5.63
N ARG A 73 10.36 -11.10 -5.48
CA ARG A 73 9.64 -11.52 -4.26
C ARG A 73 10.55 -11.59 -3.03
N SER A 74 11.80 -12.03 -3.19
CA SER A 74 12.73 -12.03 -2.06
C SER A 74 13.04 -10.60 -1.59
N ILE A 75 13.15 -9.64 -2.51
CA ILE A 75 13.30 -8.22 -2.17
C ILE A 75 12.06 -7.72 -1.42
N LEU A 76 10.85 -7.96 -1.94
CA LEU A 76 9.61 -7.53 -1.28
C LEU A 76 9.46 -8.14 0.13
N THR A 77 9.84 -9.41 0.30
CA THR A 77 9.85 -10.08 1.61
C THR A 77 10.84 -9.44 2.58
N ALA A 78 12.00 -8.99 2.09
CA ALA A 78 12.98 -8.30 2.92
C ALA A 78 12.50 -6.89 3.33
N VAL A 79 11.92 -6.14 2.39
CA VAL A 79 11.38 -4.79 2.64
C VAL A 79 10.28 -4.81 3.70
N GLN A 80 9.43 -5.83 3.72
CA GLN A 80 8.38 -6.00 4.75
C GLN A 80 8.91 -6.10 6.18
N LYS A 81 10.18 -6.46 6.38
CA LYS A 81 10.77 -6.60 7.72
C LYS A 81 11.30 -5.29 8.29
N ILE A 82 11.33 -4.21 7.50
CA ILE A 82 11.83 -2.90 7.93
C ILE A 82 10.78 -2.26 8.85
N PRO A 83 11.10 -2.00 10.13
CA PRO A 83 10.15 -1.37 11.05
C PRO A 83 9.88 0.10 10.69
N TYR A 84 8.76 0.62 11.21
CA TYR A 84 8.45 2.04 11.09
C TYR A 84 9.57 2.92 11.68
N GLY A 85 10.03 3.91 10.90
CA GLY A 85 11.07 4.85 11.31
C GLY A 85 12.51 4.34 11.17
N GLU A 86 12.69 3.08 10.75
CA GLU A 86 14.01 2.48 10.51
C GLU A 86 14.42 2.56 9.03
N ARG A 87 15.70 2.30 8.76
CA ARG A 87 16.25 2.26 7.39
C ARG A 87 17.17 1.07 7.20
N VAL A 88 17.19 0.54 5.98
CA VAL A 88 18.17 -0.43 5.50
C VAL A 88 18.79 0.09 4.20
N THR A 89 20.03 -0.28 3.92
CA THR A 89 20.70 0.07 2.65
C THR A 89 20.62 -1.08 1.66
N TYR A 90 20.64 -0.78 0.36
CA TYR A 90 20.52 -1.80 -0.69
C TYR A 90 21.57 -2.93 -0.61
N MET A 91 22.77 -2.65 -0.09
CA MET A 91 23.84 -3.65 0.06
C MET A 91 23.75 -4.49 1.34
N GLN A 92 22.78 -4.22 2.22
CA GLN A 92 22.60 -4.92 3.49
C GLN A 92 21.62 -6.10 3.42
N THR A 93 21.25 -6.55 2.21
CA THR A 93 20.19 -7.55 2.00
C THR A 93 20.68 -8.76 1.24
#